data_AF-G5HGQ1-F1
#
_entry.id   AF-G5HGQ1-F1
#
_cell.length_a   1.000
_cell.length_b   1.000
_cell.length_c   1.000
_cell.angle_alpha   90.00
_cell.angle_beta   90.00
_cell.angle_gamma   90.00
#
_symmetry.space_group_name_H-M   'P 1'
#
loop_
_entity.id
_entity.type
_entity.pdbx_description
1 polymer ?
#
loop_
_entity_poly.entity_id
_entity_poly.type
_entity_poly.pdbx_seq_one_letter_code
_entity_poly.pdbx_strand_id
1 'polypeptide(L)'
;MRLRRSRLGTYHHRAAIPKKDSEGSAYTEYGPAVSFQAEEWSAGGKVQAEMYGQRLPNIRNLRIQGTYQEVPGSGKVSYAIADGPIITANDGICLYVSGEAEPDYRVVAIYPYRFLTLEVEKL
;
A
#
# COMPACT_ATOMS: atom_id res chain seq x y z
N MET A 1 16.47 -16.14 -0.14
CA MET A 1 16.68 -14.77 0.37
C MET A 1 15.56 -14.47 1.37
N ARG A 2 15.91 -14.16 2.62
CA ARG A 2 15.00 -13.86 3.74
C ARG A 2 15.02 -12.34 3.95
N LEU A 3 13.87 -11.71 4.24
CA LEU A 3 13.85 -10.29 4.63
C LEU A 3 14.78 -10.08 5.83
N ARG A 4 15.56 -9.01 5.79
CA ARG A 4 16.53 -8.72 6.84
C ARG A 4 15.77 -8.13 8.02
N ARG A 5 15.75 -8.84 9.14
CA ARG A 5 14.96 -8.45 10.32
C ARG A 5 15.17 -7.01 10.78
N SER A 6 16.38 -6.48 10.60
CA SER A 6 16.74 -5.10 10.97
C SER A 6 16.07 -4.01 10.13
N ARG A 7 15.46 -4.34 8.99
CA ARG A 7 14.81 -3.40 8.07
C ARG A 7 13.28 -3.51 8.08
N LEU A 8 12.74 -4.41 8.89
CA LEU A 8 11.30 -4.58 9.05
C LEU A 8 10.76 -3.46 9.94
N GLY A 9 9.91 -2.62 9.37
CA GLY A 9 9.05 -1.70 10.09
C GLY A 9 7.66 -2.29 10.29
N THR A 10 6.95 -1.80 11.30
CA THR A 10 5.51 -2.03 11.45
C THR A 10 4.79 -0.81 10.93
N TYR A 11 3.86 -1.00 10.01
CA TYR A 11 3.07 0.03 9.37
C TYR A 11 1.59 -0.31 9.45
N HIS A 12 0.72 0.63 9.08
CA HIS A 12 -0.72 0.41 9.11
C HIS A 12 -1.34 0.58 7.73
N HIS A 13 -2.19 -0.37 7.36
CA HIS A 13 -3.05 -0.32 6.18
C HIS A 13 -4.42 0.22 6.59
N ARG A 14 -5.03 1.04 5.73
CA ARG A 14 -6.42 1.48 5.86
C ARG A 14 -7.15 1.27 4.52
N ALA A 15 -8.19 0.44 4.53
CA ALA A 15 -8.97 0.14 3.34
C ALA A 15 -9.67 1.40 2.79
N ALA A 16 -9.59 1.65 1.49
CA ALA A 16 -10.27 2.78 0.86
C ALA A 16 -11.76 2.48 0.65
N ILE A 17 -12.61 3.38 1.15
CA ILE A 17 -14.07 3.32 1.07
C ILE A 17 -14.53 4.48 0.19
N PRO A 18 -14.83 4.24 -1.11
CA PRO A 18 -15.33 5.28 -1.97
C PRO A 18 -16.75 5.67 -1.55
N LYS A 19 -16.96 6.95 -1.27
CA LYS A 19 -18.26 7.55 -1.00
C LYS A 19 -18.61 8.58 -2.06
N LYS A 20 -19.90 8.85 -2.16
CA LYS A 20 -20.45 9.94 -2.96
C LYS A 20 -21.20 10.88 -2.02
N ASP A 21 -20.99 12.17 -2.19
CA ASP A 21 -21.82 13.16 -1.52
C ASP A 21 -23.15 13.36 -2.26
N SER A 22 -24.02 14.20 -1.69
CA SER A 22 -25.31 14.56 -2.26
C SER A 22 -25.21 15.33 -3.58
N GLU A 23 -24.05 15.87 -3.92
CA GLU A 23 -23.77 16.62 -5.14
C GLU A 23 -23.19 15.73 -6.25
N GLY A 24 -22.96 14.44 -5.96
CA GLY A 24 -22.42 13.47 -6.90
C GLY A 24 -20.89 13.45 -7.00
N SER A 25 -20.21 14.25 -6.19
CA SER A 25 -18.74 14.23 -6.08
C SER A 25 -18.28 13.02 -5.27
N ALA A 26 -17.27 12.33 -5.80
CA ALA A 26 -16.69 11.16 -5.15
C ALA A 26 -15.56 11.57 -4.22
N TYR A 27 -15.58 11.08 -2.98
CA TYR A 27 -14.50 11.22 -2.00
C TYR A 27 -14.16 9.86 -1.41
N THR A 28 -12.94 9.73 -0.89
CA THR A 28 -12.45 8.49 -0.27
C THR A 28 -12.40 8.69 1.23
N GLU A 29 -13.05 7.80 1.98
CA GLU A 29 -12.80 7.61 3.39
C GLU A 29 -11.94 6.38 3.61
N TYR A 30 -11.28 6.30 4.76
CA TYR A 30 -10.44 5.17 5.11
C TYR A 30 -11.02 4.38 6.29
N GLY A 31 -11.06 3.06 6.14
CA GLY A 31 -11.52 2.12 7.16
C GLY A 31 -10.59 2.04 8.38
N PRO A 32 -10.86 1.15 9.34
CA PRO A 32 -10.00 0.97 10.50
C PRO A 32 -8.58 0.52 10.11
N ALA A 33 -7.60 0.90 10.91
CA ALA A 33 -6.21 0.56 10.66
C ALA A 33 -5.89 -0.90 11.02
N VAL A 34 -5.14 -1.57 10.14
CA VAL A 34 -4.65 -2.93 10.34
C VAL A 34 -3.13 -2.94 10.22
N SER A 35 -2.43 -3.42 11.25
CA SER A 35 -0.96 -3.45 11.26
C SER A 35 -0.40 -4.55 10.37
N PHE A 36 0.72 -4.28 9.71
CA PHE A 36 1.50 -5.27 8.97
C PHE A 36 3.00 -4.95 9.04
N GLN A 37 3.83 -5.94 8.69
CA GLN A 37 5.30 -5.78 8.66
C GLN A 37 5.83 -5.69 7.23
N ALA A 38 6.72 -4.74 6.98
CA ALA A 38 7.33 -4.56 5.66
C ALA A 38 8.75 -3.97 5.73
N GLU A 39 9.55 -4.21 4.71
CA GLU A 39 10.73 -3.39 4.40
C GLU A 39 10.30 -2.21 3.53
N GLU A 40 10.77 -1.00 3.83
CA GLU A 40 10.53 0.23 3.04
C GLU A 40 11.82 0.72 2.40
N TRP A 41 11.72 1.22 1.16
CA TRP A 41 12.79 2.01 0.54
C TRP A 41 12.23 2.98 -0.52
N SER A 42 12.98 4.06 -0.76
CA SER A 42 12.63 5.04 -1.81
C SER A 42 12.58 4.40 -3.20
N ALA A 43 11.66 4.87 -4.05
CA ALA A 43 11.65 4.49 -5.45
C ALA A 43 12.94 4.89 -6.18
N GLY A 44 13.33 4.07 -7.15
CA GLY A 44 14.55 4.26 -7.91
C GLY A 44 14.69 3.28 -9.07
N GLY A 45 15.76 3.45 -9.83
CA GLY A 45 16.03 2.67 -11.04
C GLY A 45 15.31 3.21 -12.28
N LYS A 46 15.74 2.74 -13.45
CA LYS A 46 15.32 3.26 -14.75
C LYS A 46 13.82 3.14 -14.98
N VAL A 47 13.24 1.97 -14.68
CA VAL A 47 11.82 1.68 -14.92
C VAL A 47 10.90 2.62 -14.12
N GLN A 48 11.14 2.79 -12.83
CA GLN A 48 10.33 3.69 -12.01
C GLN A 48 10.52 5.15 -12.39
N ALA A 49 11.75 5.56 -12.77
CA ALA A 49 12.02 6.91 -13.25
C ALA A 49 11.27 7.23 -14.54
N GLU A 50 11.19 6.29 -15.49
CA GLU A 50 10.41 6.43 -16.72
C GLU A 50 8.90 6.43 -16.44
N MET A 51 8.43 5.59 -15.52
CA MET A 51 7.01 5.47 -15.20
C MET A 51 6.45 6.66 -14.43
N TYR A 52 7.19 7.17 -13.43
CA TYR A 52 6.69 8.19 -12.50
C TYR A 52 7.26 9.58 -12.76
N GLY A 53 8.41 9.69 -13.44
CA GLY A 53 9.03 10.98 -13.77
C GLY A 53 9.16 11.90 -12.55
N GLN A 54 8.53 13.07 -12.61
CA GLN A 54 8.55 14.07 -11.53
C GLN A 54 7.89 13.58 -10.23
N ARG A 55 7.05 12.55 -10.27
CA ARG A 55 6.40 11.97 -9.09
C ARG A 55 7.30 10.98 -8.35
N LEU A 56 8.42 10.54 -8.95
CA LEU A 56 9.33 9.55 -8.36
C LEU A 56 9.74 9.85 -6.91
N PRO A 57 10.04 11.11 -6.51
CA PRO A 57 10.38 11.41 -5.11
C PRO A 57 9.27 11.06 -4.11
N ASN A 58 8.00 11.06 -4.56
CA ASN A 58 6.83 10.76 -3.75
C ASN A 58 6.52 9.26 -3.68
N ILE A 59 7.24 8.42 -4.44
CA ILE A 59 7.01 6.97 -4.47
C ILE A 59 7.92 6.27 -3.45
N ARG A 60 7.34 5.34 -2.70
CA ARG A 60 8.03 4.40 -1.81
C ARG A 60 7.68 2.98 -2.21
N ASN A 61 8.61 2.06 -2.02
CA ASN A 61 8.42 0.64 -2.22
C ASN A 61 8.26 -0.04 -0.86
N LEU A 62 7.28 -0.93 -0.75
CA LEU A 62 7.08 -1.77 0.43
C LEU A 62 7.20 -3.22 0.02
N ARG A 63 8.06 -3.98 0.71
CA ARG A 63 8.10 -5.44 0.58
C ARG A 63 7.53 -6.06 1.84
N ILE A 64 6.36 -6.66 1.72
CA ILE A 64 5.61 -7.19 2.85
C ILE A 64 6.23 -8.50 3.31
N GLN A 65 6.32 -8.64 4.63
CA GLN A 65 6.69 -9.89 5.25
C GLN A 65 5.45 -10.74 5.48
N GLY A 66 5.44 -11.93 4.88
CA GLY A 66 4.39 -12.92 5.10
C GLY A 66 4.07 -13.67 3.81
N THR A 67 3.27 -14.72 3.97
CA THR A 67 2.58 -15.35 2.85
C THR A 67 1.34 -14.54 2.53
N TYR A 68 0.99 -14.48 1.25
CA TYR A 68 -0.23 -13.83 0.80
C TYR A 68 -0.98 -14.74 -0.16
N GLN A 69 -2.27 -14.50 -0.30
CA GLN A 69 -3.13 -15.16 -1.27
C GLN A 69 -3.86 -14.10 -2.09
N GLU A 70 -3.98 -14.34 -3.38
CA GLU A 70 -4.81 -13.51 -4.25
C GLU A 70 -6.29 -13.76 -3.91
N VAL A 71 -7.02 -12.67 -3.70
CA VAL A 71 -8.46 -12.67 -3.47
C VAL A 71 -9.11 -12.04 -4.70
N PRO A 72 -9.85 -12.80 -5.51
CA PRO A 72 -10.58 -12.25 -6.64
C PRO A 72 -11.66 -11.28 -6.12
N GLY A 73 -11.62 -10.04 -6.61
CA GLY A 73 -12.58 -9.00 -6.27
C GLY A 73 -13.40 -8.54 -7.47
N SER A 74 -14.46 -7.79 -7.21
CA SER A 74 -15.33 -7.19 -8.23
C SER A 74 -14.61 -6.04 -8.96
N GLY A 75 -13.74 -6.38 -9.92
CA GLY A 75 -13.05 -5.43 -10.81
C GLY A 75 -11.65 -5.00 -10.36
N LYS A 76 -11.27 -5.21 -9.09
CA LYS A 76 -9.89 -5.02 -8.61
C LYS A 76 -9.39 -6.28 -7.91
N VAL A 77 -8.20 -6.74 -8.29
CA VAL A 77 -7.52 -7.82 -7.59
C VAL A 77 -7.05 -7.31 -6.22
N SER A 78 -7.27 -8.12 -5.20
CA SER A 78 -6.87 -7.84 -3.83
C SER A 78 -5.97 -8.96 -3.31
N TYR A 79 -5.16 -8.69 -2.30
CA TYR A 79 -4.22 -9.66 -1.75
C TYR A 79 -4.37 -9.74 -0.23
N ALA A 80 -4.75 -10.91 0.27
CA ALA A 80 -4.85 -11.18 1.71
C ALA A 80 -3.50 -11.61 2.25
N ILE A 81 -2.99 -10.90 3.26
CA ILE A 81 -1.78 -11.29 3.99
C ILE A 81 -2.18 -12.18 5.17
N ALA A 82 -1.44 -13.26 5.39
CA ALA A 82 -1.66 -14.12 6.56
C ALA A 82 -1.53 -13.30 7.85
N ASP A 83 -2.55 -13.35 8.71
CA ASP A 83 -2.66 -12.59 9.96
C ASP A 83 -2.52 -11.06 9.77
N GLY A 84 -2.87 -10.55 8.58
CA GLY A 84 -2.71 -9.15 8.21
C GLY A 84 -3.89 -8.61 7.39
N PRO A 85 -3.70 -7.44 6.75
CA PRO A 85 -4.74 -6.80 5.96
C PRO A 85 -4.99 -7.52 4.63
N ILE A 86 -6.17 -7.22 4.06
CA ILE A 86 -6.44 -7.40 2.63
C ILE A 86 -6.10 -6.09 1.95
N ILE A 87 -5.15 -6.13 1.02
CA ILE A 87 -4.64 -4.94 0.33
C ILE A 87 -5.15 -4.88 -1.10
N THR A 88 -5.67 -3.74 -1.48
CA THR A 88 -6.19 -3.42 -2.81
C THR A 88 -5.58 -2.10 -3.31
N ALA A 89 -5.52 -1.93 -4.63
CA ALA A 89 -5.09 -0.65 -5.21
C ALA A 89 -6.01 0.50 -4.78
N ASN A 90 -5.41 1.65 -4.48
CA ASN A 90 -5.99 2.87 -3.86
C ASN A 90 -6.20 2.84 -2.35
N ASP A 91 -5.90 1.74 -1.67
CA ASP A 91 -5.90 1.72 -0.21
C ASP A 91 -4.85 2.68 0.36
N GLY A 92 -5.09 3.14 1.58
CA GLY A 92 -4.21 4.03 2.31
C GLY A 92 -3.16 3.26 3.11
N ILE A 93 -1.96 3.80 3.19
CA ILE A 93 -0.88 3.31 4.04
C ILE A 93 -0.44 4.45 4.95
N CYS A 94 -0.44 4.20 6.26
CA CYS A 94 0.19 5.04 7.27
C CYS A 94 1.66 4.60 7.36
N LEU A 95 2.53 5.27 6.59
CA LEU A 95 3.94 4.93 6.48
C LEU A 95 4.77 5.68 7.51
N TYR A 96 4.54 6.99 7.66
CA TYR A 96 5.23 7.84 8.63
C TYR A 96 4.27 8.49 9.64
N VAL A 97 3.02 8.04 9.68
CA VAL A 97 1.98 8.47 10.63
C VAL A 97 1.43 7.28 11.42
N SER A 98 0.78 7.54 12.56
CA SER A 98 0.13 6.50 13.36
C SER A 98 -1.09 5.92 12.64
N GLY A 99 -1.47 4.67 12.93
CA GLY A 99 -2.69 4.05 12.38
C GLY A 99 -4.00 4.79 12.72
N GLU A 100 -4.02 5.60 13.78
CA GLU A 100 -5.18 6.43 14.12
C GLU A 100 -5.35 7.67 13.22
N ALA A 101 -4.30 8.05 12.49
CA ALA A 101 -4.33 9.19 11.58
C ALA A 101 -4.86 8.81 10.19
N GLU A 102 -5.17 9.82 9.38
CA GLU A 102 -5.35 9.65 7.94
C GLU A 102 -4.04 9.15 7.30
N PRO A 103 -4.10 8.26 6.31
CA PRO A 103 -2.92 7.73 5.66
C PRO A 103 -2.15 8.83 4.92
N ASP A 104 -0.82 8.76 4.95
CA ASP A 104 0.08 9.69 4.25
C ASP A 104 0.51 9.19 2.87
N TYR A 105 0.18 7.93 2.54
CA TYR A 105 0.44 7.30 1.25
C TYR A 105 -0.78 6.53 0.74
N ARG A 106 -0.85 6.33 -0.59
CA ARG A 106 -1.81 5.45 -1.27
C ARG A 106 -1.13 4.36 -2.07
N VAL A 107 -1.73 3.17 -2.14
CA VAL A 107 -1.25 2.07 -2.98
C VAL A 107 -1.52 2.36 -4.46
N VAL A 108 -0.46 2.54 -5.25
CA VAL A 108 -0.55 2.81 -6.70
C VAL A 108 -0.29 1.58 -7.56
N ALA A 109 0.52 0.64 -7.07
CA ALA A 109 0.74 -0.64 -7.75
C ALA A 109 1.00 -1.77 -6.76
N ILE A 110 0.64 -2.99 -7.16
CA ILE A 110 0.87 -4.22 -6.40
C ILE A 110 1.52 -5.24 -7.33
N TYR A 111 2.65 -5.79 -6.90
CA TYR A 111 3.40 -6.81 -7.63
C TYR A 111 3.43 -8.12 -6.82
N PRO A 112 2.73 -9.17 -7.28
CA PRO A 112 2.68 -10.47 -6.63
C PRO A 112 3.93 -11.31 -6.94
N TYR A 113 5.10 -10.84 -6.48
CA TYR A 113 6.34 -11.61 -6.53
C TYR A 113 6.42 -12.59 -5.34
N ARG A 114 7.57 -13.25 -5.14
CA ARG A 114 7.80 -14.10 -3.95
C ARG A 114 7.39 -13.42 -2.63
N PHE A 115 7.63 -12.12 -2.53
CA PHE A 115 7.09 -11.26 -1.47
C PHE A 115 6.18 -10.23 -2.14
N LEU A 116 5.01 -10.00 -1.55
CA LEU A 116 4.09 -8.98 -2.06
C LEU A 116 4.80 -7.63 -1.98
N THR A 117 4.97 -6.99 -3.14
CA THR A 117 5.65 -5.70 -3.24
C THR A 117 4.64 -4.65 -3.64
N LEU A 118 4.56 -3.57 -2.87
CA LEU A 118 3.71 -2.43 -3.14
C LEU A 118 4.57 -1.27 -3.62
N GLU A 119 4.04 -0.51 -4.56
CA GLU A 119 4.46 0.88 -4.77
C GLU A 119 3.38 1.77 -4.19
N VAL A 120 3.79 2.68 -3.33
CA VAL A 120 2.91 3.62 -2.65
C VAL A 120 3.34 5.04 -2.96
N GLU A 121 2.38 5.92 -3.17
CA GLU A 121 2.61 7.33 -3.49
C GLU A 121 2.11 8.21 -2.36
N LYS A 122 2.89 9.24 -2.01
CA LYS A 122 2.49 10.24 -1.03
C LYS A 122 1.19 10.95 -1.45
N LEU A 123 0.24 11.06 -0.52
CA LEU A 123 -1.04 11.75 -0.69
C LEU A 123 -0.88 13.28 -0.63
#